data_AF-A0A7W7KSJ6-F1
#
_entry.id   AF-A0A7W7KSJ6-F1
#
_cell.length_a   1.000
_cell.length_b   1.000
_cell.length_c   1.000
_cell.angle_alpha   90.00
_cell.angle_beta   90.00
_cell.angle_gamma   90.00
#
_symmetry.space_group_name_H-M   'P 1'
#
loop_
_entity.id
_entity.type
_entity.pdbx_description
1 polymer ?
#
loop_
_entity_poly.entity_id
_entity_poly.type
_entity_poly.pdbx_seq_one_letter_code
_entity_poly.pdbx_strand_id
1 'polypeptide(L)' 'MTNTLSKEQIELERYGFTVGSTVQHIKDPQPGIVTEIDSDQDLGDVTTCRVVWGAESLQDALDTPRPDQDLLFTNKLVAA' A
#
# COMPACT_ATOMS: atom_id res chain seq x y z
N MET A 1 -13.73 17.62 22.08
CA MET A 1 -14.12 16.92 20.83
C MET A 1 -12.90 16.15 20.37
N THR A 2 -12.84 14.83 20.61
CA THR A 2 -11.73 14.00 20.11
C THR A 2 -11.99 13.71 18.64
N ASN A 3 -11.26 14.41 17.77
CA ASN A 3 -11.26 14.14 16.35
C ASN A 3 -10.60 12.77 16.15
N THR A 4 -11.38 11.75 15.80
CA THR A 4 -10.84 10.43 15.48
C THR A 4 -10.48 10.44 13.99
N LEU A 5 -9.21 10.24 13.67
CA LEU A 5 -8.76 10.14 12.29
C LEU A 5 -9.36 8.89 11.64
N SER A 6 -9.67 8.96 10.33
CA SER A 6 -10.05 7.77 9.57
C SER A 6 -8.84 6.84 9.39
N LYS A 7 -9.10 5.55 9.11
CA LYS A 7 -8.04 4.57 8.84
C LYS A 7 -7.09 5.04 7.72
N GLU A 8 -7.66 5.55 6.63
CA GLU A 8 -6.91 6.10 5.49
C GLU A 8 -6.04 7.29 5.89
N GLN A 9 -6.52 8.18 6.76
CA GLN A 9 -5.71 9.30 7.24
C GLN A 9 -4.51 8.82 8.06
N ILE A 10 -4.69 7.81 8.90
CA ILE A 10 -3.60 7.21 9.69
C ILE A 10 -2.57 6.54 8.78
N GLU A 11 -3.01 5.77 7.79
CA GLU A 11 -2.14 5.11 6.82
C GLU A 11 -1.34 6.13 6.00
N LEU A 12 -1.99 7.19 5.53
CA LEU A 12 -1.33 8.26 4.79
C LEU A 12 -0.27 8.97 5.65
N GLU A 13 -0.57 9.28 6.90
CA GLU A 13 0.37 9.92 7.83
C GLU A 13 1.56 9.02 8.18
N ARG A 14 1.35 7.71 8.32
CA ARG A 14 2.41 6.76 8.73
C ARG A 14 3.25 6.24 7.58
N TYR A 15 2.62 5.84 6.49
CA TYR A 15 3.25 5.10 5.40
C TYR A 15 3.41 5.94 4.13
N GLY A 16 2.71 7.09 4.04
CA GLY A 16 2.76 7.99 2.89
C GLY A 16 1.85 7.57 1.73
N PHE A 17 1.05 6.51 1.89
CA PHE A 17 0.09 6.01 0.91
C PHE A 17 -0.99 5.17 1.59
N THR A 18 -2.08 4.91 0.86
CA THR A 18 -3.22 4.10 1.33
C THR A 18 -3.52 2.98 0.33
N VAL A 19 -4.48 2.12 0.64
CA VAL A 19 -5.08 1.22 -0.37
C VAL A 19 -5.58 2.04 -1.56
N GLY A 20 -5.31 1.58 -2.77
CA GLY A 20 -5.62 2.25 -4.03
C GLY A 20 -4.58 3.26 -4.51
N SER A 21 -3.59 3.63 -3.68
CA SER A 21 -2.50 4.48 -4.11
C SER A 21 -1.58 3.78 -5.11
N THR A 22 -1.10 4.54 -6.08
CA THR A 22 0.01 4.13 -6.94
C THR A 22 1.33 4.31 -6.19
N VAL A 23 2.16 3.27 -6.21
CA VAL A 23 3.47 3.24 -5.57
C VAL A 23 4.52 2.72 -6.55
N GLN A 24 5.79 2.98 -6.25
CA GLN A 24 6.94 2.41 -6.93
C GLN A 24 7.86 1.73 -5.93
N HIS A 25 8.50 0.64 -6.33
CA HIS A 25 9.55 0.03 -5.52
C HIS A 25 10.84 0.86 -5.59
N ILE A 26 11.47 1.11 -4.44
CA ILE A 26 12.64 2.01 -4.34
C ILE A 26 13.81 1.57 -5.23
N LYS A 27 13.97 0.26 -5.46
CA LYS A 27 15.06 -0.29 -6.27
C LYS A 27 14.70 -0.54 -7.73
N ASP A 28 13.41 -0.66 -8.04
CA ASP A 28 12.92 -0.97 -9.37
C ASP A 28 11.65 -0.14 -9.60
N PRO A 29 11.74 1.00 -10.33
CA PRO A 29 10.68 2.00 -10.40
C PRO A 29 9.52 1.58 -11.29
N GLN A 30 9.08 0.33 -11.20
CA GLN A 30 7.84 -0.14 -11.80
C GLN A 30 6.65 0.35 -10.96
N PRO A 31 5.63 0.98 -11.58
CA PRO A 31 4.43 1.38 -10.87
C PRO A 31 3.58 0.16 -10.48
N GLY A 32 2.96 0.23 -9.31
CA GLY A 32 1.99 -0.75 -8.84
C GLY A 32 0.91 -0.10 -7.99
N ILE A 33 -0.18 -0.81 -7.79
CA ILE A 33 -1.32 -0.37 -6.98
C ILE A 33 -1.34 -1.14 -5.67
N VAL A 34 -1.46 -0.43 -4.55
CA VAL A 34 -1.61 -1.03 -3.22
C VAL A 34 -3.02 -1.59 -3.07
N THR A 35 -3.15 -2.89 -2.78
CA THR A 35 -4.45 -3.56 -2.60
C THR A 35 -4.81 -3.78 -1.13
N GLU A 36 -3.81 -3.81 -0.25
CA GLU A 36 -3.97 -4.09 1.18
C GLU A 36 -2.80 -3.54 1.99
N ILE A 37 -3.07 -3.05 3.20
CA ILE A 37 -2.07 -2.66 4.20
C ILE A 37 -2.42 -3.37 5.51
N ASP A 38 -1.48 -4.14 6.04
CA ASP A 38 -1.64 -4.89 7.30
C ASP A 38 -1.32 -4.00 8.51
N SER A 39 -2.17 -2.99 8.76
CA SER A 39 -1.95 -2.03 9.86
C SER A 39 -1.92 -2.68 11.25
N ASP A 40 -2.42 -3.90 11.39
CA ASP A 40 -2.47 -4.62 12.68
C ASP A 40 -1.08 -5.18 13.07
N GLN A 41 -0.17 -5.30 12.10
CA GLN A 41 1.22 -5.74 12.29
C GLN A 41 2.21 -4.57 12.11
N ASP A 42 1.84 -3.36 12.52
CA ASP A 42 2.73 -2.19 12.45
C ASP A 42 3.95 -2.35 13.38
N LEU A 43 5.14 -2.24 12.80
CA LEU A 43 6.43 -2.33 13.47
C LEU A 43 7.09 -0.95 13.62
N GLY A 44 6.29 0.05 14.01
CA GLY A 44 6.76 1.43 14.18
C GLY A 44 6.88 2.16 12.85
N ASP A 45 5.73 2.41 12.22
CA ASP A 45 5.58 3.10 10.93
C ASP A 45 6.07 2.30 9.71
N VAL A 46 6.26 0.99 9.91
CA VAL A 46 6.58 0.04 8.84
C VAL A 46 5.72 -1.20 9.05
N THR A 47 4.96 -1.56 8.01
CA THR A 47 4.19 -2.81 8.00
C THR A 47 4.34 -3.51 6.66
N THR A 48 3.62 -4.61 6.45
CA THR A 48 3.48 -5.27 5.15
C THR A 48 2.24 -4.78 4.40
N CYS A 49 2.35 -4.75 3.09
CA CYS A 49 1.28 -4.40 2.17
C CYS A 49 1.32 -5.31 0.94
N ARG A 50 0.18 -5.42 0.27
CA ARG A 50 0.08 -6.09 -1.02
C ARG A 50 0.07 -5.08 -2.15
N VAL A 51 0.84 -5.37 -3.20
CA VAL A 51 0.95 -4.53 -4.38
C VAL A 51 0.78 -5.39 -5.62
N VAL A 52 0.04 -4.87 -6.59
CA VAL A 52 -0.02 -5.45 -7.94
C VAL A 52 0.73 -4.54 -8.89
N TRP A 53 1.79 -5.08 -9.49
CA TRP A 53 2.63 -4.36 -10.45
C TRP A 53 1.98 -4.33 -11.83
N GLY A 54 2.05 -3.17 -12.49
CA GLY A 54 1.47 -2.99 -13.83
C GLY A 54 -0.05 -2.87 -13.88
N ALA A 55 -0.75 -2.91 -12.74
CA ALA A 55 -2.17 -2.61 -12.68
C ALA A 55 -2.43 -1.13 -12.97
N GLU A 56 -3.45 -0.83 -13.77
CA GLU A 56 -3.81 0.56 -14.14
C GLU A 56 -4.85 1.17 -13.20
N SER A 57 -5.49 0.36 -12.36
CA SER A 57 -6.52 0.80 -11.42
C SER A 57 -6.62 -0.12 -10.21
N LEU A 58 -7.25 0.35 -9.13
CA LEU A 58 -7.55 -0.49 -7.97
C LEU A 58 -8.45 -1.68 -8.32
N GLN A 59 -9.40 -1.51 -9.24
CA GLN A 59 -10.28 -2.61 -9.64
C GLN A 59 -9.49 -3.74 -10.31
N ASP A 60 -8.62 -3.39 -11.26
CA ASP A 60 -7.72 -4.32 -11.95
C ASP A 60 -6.78 -5.06 -10.97
N ALA A 61 -6.24 -4.32 -9.99
CA ALA A 61 -5.43 -4.90 -8.93
C ALA A 61 -6.22 -5.85 -7.99
N LEU A 62 -7.49 -5.57 -7.71
CA LEU A 62 -8.36 -6.42 -6.89
C LEU A 62 -8.83 -7.67 -7.64
N ASP A 63 -8.94 -7.61 -8.97
CA ASP A 63 -9.27 -8.76 -9.82
C ASP A 63 -8.06 -9.71 -9.98
N THR A 64 -6.86 -9.26 -9.64
CA THR A 64 -5.64 -10.10 -9.64
C THR A 64 -5.66 -11.10 -8.47
N PRO A 65 -5.48 -12.42 -8.72
CA PRO A 65 -5.48 -13.43 -7.67
C PRO A 65 -4.47 -13.14 -6.57
N ARG A 66 -4.84 -13.36 -5.31
CA ARG A 66 -3.98 -13.09 -4.15
C ARG A 66 -2.56 -13.69 -4.21
N PRO A 67 -2.34 -14.92 -4.74
CA PRO A 67 -1.01 -15.48 -4.91
C PRO A 67 -0.11 -14.70 -5.87
N ASP A 68 -0.70 -13.94 -6.80
CA ASP A 68 -0.01 -13.15 -7.81
C ASP A 68 0.19 -11.68 -7.37
N GLN A 69 -0.26 -11.33 -6.15
CA GLN A 69 -0.01 -10.03 -5.53
C GLN A 69 1.25 -10.10 -4.66
N ASP A 70 2.17 -9.16 -4.87
CA ASP A 70 3.44 -9.13 -4.14
C ASP A 70 3.24 -8.61 -2.71
N LEU A 71 3.80 -9.33 -1.74
CA LEU A 71 3.83 -8.93 -0.33
C LEU A 71 5.16 -8.23 -0.02
N LEU A 72 5.09 -6.96 0.35
CA LEU A 72 6.26 -6.11 0.55
C LEU A 72 6.15 -5.32 1.84
N PHE A 73 7.28 -4.85 2.35
CA PHE A 73 7.28 -3.87 3.44
C PHE A 73 7.01 -2.46 2.89
N THR A 74 6.20 -1.66 3.60
CA THR A 74 5.83 -0.30 3.22
C THR A 74 7.05 0.60 3.01
N ASN A 75 8.13 0.39 3.79
CA ASN A 75 9.38 1.13 3.65
C ASN A 75 10.23 0.77 2.41
N LYS A 76 9.76 -0.14 1.55
CA LYS A 76 10.36 -0.46 0.24
C LYS A 76 9.66 0.26 -0.91
N LEU A 77 8.63 1.02 -0.60
CA LEU A 77 7.75 1.67 -1.53
C LEU A 77 7.79 3.18 -1.33
N VAL A 78 7.52 3.92 -2.40
CA VAL A 78 7.27 5.36 -2.39
C VAL A 78 6.02 5.64 -3.19
N ALA A 79 5.26 6.66 -2.82
CA ALA A 79 4.14 7.14 -3.63
C ALA A 79 4.66 7.61 -5.00
N ALA A 80 3.93 7.25 -6.06
CA ALA A 80 4.28 7.54 -7.46
C ALA A 80 3.51 8.73 -8.03
#